data_AF-A0AAD9LEU6-F1
#
_entry.id   AF-A0AAD9LEU6-F1
#
_cell.length_a   1.000
_cell.length_b   1.000
_cell.length_c   1.000
_cell.angle_alpha   90.00
_cell.angle_beta   90.00
_cell.angle_gamma   90.00
#
_symmetry.space_group_name_H-M   'P 1'
#
loop_
_entity.id
_entity.type
_entity.pdbx_description
1 polymer ?
#
loop_
_entity_poly.entity_id
_entity_poly.type
_entity_poly.pdbx_seq_one_letter_code
_entity_poly.pdbx_strand_id
1 'polypeptide(L)'
;MGKIIIIITLLLGNVVASRWHPAAISELTCQEKKVEPSYIVNENVYKSIGLLDRFHLSRVIATSVIAHHDQYRLPVLTSEWEYMKPQPMLDLRLQMYGMSIAKLDVRGNGNCFYFSLEVAFIKYGLSIDVLHKLLSETLLPSIRSGILGMKTARQSYYTALELKRIVYIGLWGFNPDVEESVKQFNAAHFREFLATCALMRHFWGADQRNPDYGRYEKYDYVAAQKEFDEYTGPIEDCATKIFNETLDAEEEQMAYLVDVHKIEEIFNFKTILFGMGIPRMTCGERVNDNQKVNFFVMLYYADGCHFALIGLIDMHEPEEPYEPTAVILAKDLPLPLAIMIGDDCKMPHSTH
;
A
#
# COMPACT_ATOMS: atom_id res chain seq x y z
N MET A 1 -30.19 -12.08 27.87
CA MET A 1 -30.65 -11.53 26.57
C MET A 1 -30.80 -10.02 26.57
N GLY A 2 -31.43 -9.38 27.56
CA GLY A 2 -31.62 -7.90 27.55
C GLY A 2 -30.35 -7.04 27.52
N LYS A 3 -29.24 -7.47 28.15
CA LYS A 3 -27.96 -6.73 28.12
C LYS A 3 -27.26 -6.77 26.75
N ILE A 4 -27.44 -7.85 25.98
CA ILE A 4 -26.88 -7.98 24.62
C ILE A 4 -27.62 -7.07 23.65
N ILE A 5 -28.95 -6.98 23.78
CA ILE A 5 -29.79 -6.11 22.94
C ILE A 5 -29.45 -4.63 23.19
N ILE A 6 -29.26 -4.22 24.45
CA ILE A 6 -28.89 -2.83 24.77
C ILE A 6 -27.49 -2.47 24.22
N ILE A 7 -26.53 -3.40 24.29
CA ILE A 7 -25.20 -3.21 23.71
C ILE A 7 -25.28 -3.12 22.17
N ILE A 8 -26.12 -3.94 21.52
CA ILE A 8 -26.33 -3.89 20.07
C ILE A 8 -27.08 -2.62 19.65
N THR A 9 -28.06 -2.12 20.42
CA THR A 9 -28.77 -0.87 20.10
C THR A 9 -27.90 0.36 20.34
N LEU A 10 -27.04 0.37 21.37
CA LEU A 10 -26.04 1.43 21.59
C LEU A 10 -24.90 1.37 20.57
N LEU A 11 -24.49 0.17 20.14
CA LEU A 11 -23.58 -0.01 19.02
C LEU A 11 -24.24 0.40 17.71
N LEU A 12 -25.49 0.06 17.44
CA LEU A 12 -26.22 0.50 16.25
C LEU A 12 -26.39 2.01 16.22
N GLY A 13 -26.76 2.61 17.34
CA GLY A 13 -26.85 4.06 17.48
C GLY A 13 -25.51 4.74 17.23
N ASN A 14 -24.40 4.21 17.74
CA ASN A 14 -23.06 4.80 17.54
C ASN A 14 -22.35 4.38 16.25
N VAL A 15 -22.64 3.22 15.66
CA VAL A 15 -22.06 2.75 14.39
C VAL A 15 -22.79 3.37 13.21
N VAL A 16 -24.09 3.68 13.36
CA VAL A 16 -24.84 4.48 12.39
C VAL A 16 -24.61 6.00 12.62
N ALA A 17 -24.24 6.44 13.84
CA ALA A 17 -23.97 7.86 14.14
C ALA A 17 -22.50 8.31 14.10
N SER A 18 -21.50 7.45 14.29
CA SER A 18 -20.10 7.82 14.00
C SER A 18 -19.83 7.53 12.52
N ARG A 19 -20.45 8.36 11.67
CA ARG A 19 -20.21 8.38 10.23
C ARG A 19 -18.73 8.58 9.96
N TRP A 20 -18.27 8.01 8.86
CA TRP A 20 -16.86 7.97 8.55
C TRP A 20 -16.38 9.35 8.08
N HIS A 21 -15.68 10.05 8.97
CA HIS A 21 -15.01 11.31 8.68
C HIS A 21 -13.50 11.09 8.85
N PRO A 22 -12.81 10.59 7.79
CA PRO A 22 -11.39 10.30 7.90
C PRO A 22 -10.62 11.57 8.24
N ALA A 23 -9.70 11.48 9.21
CA ALA A 23 -8.84 12.61 9.53
C ALA A 23 -7.91 12.93 8.36
N ALA A 24 -7.56 14.22 8.22
CA ALA A 24 -6.57 14.63 7.25
C ALA A 24 -5.18 14.08 7.65
N ILE A 25 -4.37 13.72 6.65
CA ILE A 25 -2.99 13.23 6.86
C ILE A 25 -2.13 14.26 7.60
N SER A 26 -2.42 15.56 7.46
CA SER A 26 -1.76 16.62 8.24
C SER A 26 -1.82 16.37 9.75
N GLU A 27 -2.84 15.67 10.24
CA GLU A 27 -2.96 15.29 11.65
C GLU A 27 -1.92 14.26 12.10
N LEU A 28 -1.34 13.45 11.20
CA LEU A 28 -0.19 12.59 11.53
C LEU A 28 1.01 13.40 12.01
N THR A 29 1.19 14.62 11.49
CA THR A 29 2.35 15.46 11.80
C THR A 29 2.15 16.40 13.00
N CYS A 30 0.90 16.69 13.37
CA CYS A 30 0.59 17.56 14.51
C CYS A 30 0.59 16.82 15.86
N GLN A 31 0.65 15.49 15.86
CA GLN A 31 0.67 14.67 17.08
C GLN A 31 2.11 14.29 17.48
N GLU A 32 2.92 15.29 17.87
CA GLU A 32 4.28 15.10 18.44
C GLU A 32 4.29 14.39 19.81
N LYS A 33 3.13 14.10 20.41
CA LYS A 33 3.06 13.31 21.64
C LYS A 33 3.01 11.83 21.28
N LYS A 34 4.10 11.10 21.58
CA LYS A 34 4.22 9.63 21.66
C LYS A 34 2.87 8.92 21.50
N VAL A 35 2.39 8.81 20.27
CA VAL A 35 1.22 8.00 19.97
C VAL A 35 1.78 6.59 20.02
N GLU A 36 1.31 5.77 20.95
CA GLU A 36 1.57 4.34 20.93
C GLU A 36 1.37 3.83 19.49
N PRO A 37 2.25 2.95 18.98
CA PRO A 37 2.16 2.51 17.60
C PRO A 37 0.72 2.16 17.24
N SER A 38 0.20 2.73 16.14
CA SER A 38 -1.23 2.62 15.79
C SER A 38 -1.70 1.17 15.74
N TYR A 39 -0.81 0.21 15.46
CA TYR A 39 -1.11 -1.21 15.55
C TYR A 39 -1.41 -1.67 16.98
N ILE A 40 -0.76 -1.22 18.06
CA ILE A 40 -1.15 -1.66 19.43
C ILE A 40 -2.54 -1.13 19.81
N VAL A 41 -2.86 0.09 19.37
CA VAL A 41 -4.19 0.70 19.59
C VAL A 41 -5.26 0.03 18.73
N ASN A 42 -4.94 -0.27 17.46
CA ASN A 42 -5.86 -0.84 16.49
C ASN A 42 -5.89 -2.37 16.48
N GLU A 43 -4.87 -3.06 16.98
CA GLU A 43 -4.83 -4.53 17.09
C GLU A 43 -5.91 -4.97 18.06
N ASN A 44 -6.17 -4.21 19.13
CA ASN A 44 -7.32 -4.47 19.97
C ASN A 44 -8.65 -4.25 19.23
N VAL A 45 -8.73 -3.29 18.30
CA VAL A 45 -9.90 -3.08 17.44
C VAL A 45 -10.04 -4.21 16.41
N TYR A 46 -8.97 -4.60 15.71
CA TYR A 46 -8.93 -5.70 14.74
C TYR A 46 -9.16 -7.06 15.39
N LYS A 47 -8.55 -7.33 16.56
CA LYS A 47 -8.83 -8.50 17.40
C LYS A 47 -10.26 -8.48 17.91
N SER A 48 -10.77 -7.33 18.37
CA SER A 48 -12.18 -7.21 18.79
C SER A 48 -13.14 -7.41 17.61
N ILE A 49 -12.82 -6.96 16.39
CA ILE A 49 -13.58 -7.26 15.17
C ILE A 49 -13.50 -8.75 14.83
N GLY A 50 -12.36 -9.40 15.06
CA GLY A 50 -12.22 -10.86 14.96
C GLY A 50 -13.00 -11.64 16.02
N LEU A 51 -13.27 -11.04 17.17
CA LEU A 51 -14.11 -11.59 18.25
C LEU A 51 -15.59 -11.25 18.09
N LEU A 52 -15.91 -10.20 17.33
CA LEU A 52 -17.27 -9.88 16.92
C LEU A 52 -17.71 -10.92 15.90
N ASP A 53 -18.98 -11.33 16.00
CA ASP A 53 -19.59 -12.12 14.95
C ASP A 53 -19.75 -11.24 13.70
N ARG A 54 -18.72 -11.24 12.85
CA ARG A 54 -18.62 -10.43 11.62
C ARG A 54 -19.80 -10.72 10.68
N PHE A 55 -20.35 -11.93 10.71
CA PHE A 55 -21.55 -12.28 9.94
C PHE A 55 -22.80 -11.58 10.48
N HIS A 56 -22.96 -11.49 11.80
CA HIS A 56 -24.05 -10.72 12.39
C HIS A 56 -23.86 -9.22 12.17
N LEU A 57 -22.65 -8.69 12.36
CA LEU A 57 -22.36 -7.27 12.17
C LEU A 57 -22.58 -6.82 10.72
N SER A 58 -22.07 -7.57 9.75
CA SER A 58 -22.29 -7.32 8.31
C SER A 58 -23.78 -7.33 7.96
N ARG A 59 -24.55 -8.31 8.47
CA ARG A 59 -26.01 -8.38 8.27
C ARG A 59 -26.73 -7.19 8.87
N VAL A 60 -26.34 -6.74 10.06
CA VAL A 60 -26.95 -5.60 10.74
C VAL A 60 -26.71 -4.32 9.94
N ILE A 61 -25.48 -4.08 9.48
CA ILE A 61 -25.17 -2.92 8.62
C ILE A 61 -25.97 -3.00 7.33
N ALA A 62 -25.96 -4.14 6.64
CA ALA A 62 -26.68 -4.31 5.39
C ALA A 62 -28.20 -4.12 5.54
N THR A 63 -28.77 -4.64 6.62
CA THR A 63 -30.20 -4.43 6.92
C THR A 63 -30.51 -2.96 7.19
N SER A 64 -29.61 -2.24 7.87
CA SER A 64 -29.74 -0.80 8.10
C SER A 64 -29.73 -0.01 6.79
N VAL A 65 -28.82 -0.33 5.87
CA VAL A 65 -28.74 0.28 4.53
C VAL A 65 -30.03 0.04 3.74
N ILE A 66 -30.54 -1.20 3.75
CA ILE A 66 -31.80 -1.54 3.08
C ILE A 66 -32.99 -0.79 3.70
N ALA A 67 -33.05 -0.71 5.03
CA ALA A 67 -34.15 -0.06 5.75
C ALA A 67 -34.22 1.45 5.49
N HIS A 68 -33.07 2.09 5.23
CA HIS A 68 -32.96 3.53 5.00
C HIS A 68 -32.40 3.85 3.61
N HIS A 69 -32.72 3.01 2.61
CA HIS A 69 -32.14 3.08 1.26
C HIS A 69 -32.31 4.45 0.57
N ASP A 70 -33.32 5.22 0.94
CA ASP A 70 -33.58 6.58 0.48
C ASP A 70 -32.49 7.58 0.87
N GLN A 71 -31.76 7.28 1.94
CA GLN A 71 -30.62 8.07 2.41
C GLN A 71 -29.29 7.67 1.74
N TYR A 72 -29.23 6.52 1.05
CA TYR A 72 -28.02 6.02 0.43
C TYR A 72 -28.06 6.22 -1.09
N ARG A 73 -27.22 7.13 -1.59
CA ARG A 73 -27.14 7.44 -3.03
C ARG A 73 -25.71 7.68 -3.47
N LEU A 74 -25.42 7.36 -4.73
CA LEU A 74 -24.14 7.70 -5.34
C LEU A 74 -24.09 9.23 -5.54
N PRO A 75 -23.10 9.94 -4.97
CA PRO A 75 -22.97 11.38 -5.16
C PRO A 75 -22.54 11.77 -6.57
N VAL A 76 -22.67 13.06 -6.89
CA VAL A 76 -21.93 13.64 -8.00
C VAL A 76 -20.46 13.79 -7.57
N LEU A 77 -19.56 13.13 -8.29
CA LEU A 77 -18.13 13.18 -8.02
C LEU A 77 -17.49 14.48 -8.53
N THR A 78 -16.37 14.85 -7.93
CA THR A 78 -15.43 15.81 -8.53
C THR A 78 -14.95 15.30 -9.90
N SER A 79 -14.68 16.23 -10.83
CA SER A 79 -14.55 15.94 -12.28
C SER A 79 -13.44 14.98 -12.69
N GLU A 80 -12.49 14.69 -11.80
CA GLU A 80 -11.38 13.79 -12.07
C GLU A 80 -11.71 12.32 -11.75
N TRP A 81 -12.73 12.08 -10.91
CA TRP A 81 -13.09 10.74 -10.46
C TRP A 81 -14.22 10.14 -11.28
N GLU A 82 -14.09 8.86 -11.57
CA GLU A 82 -15.07 8.12 -12.34
C GLU A 82 -15.55 6.88 -11.59
N TYR A 83 -16.85 6.60 -11.67
CA TYR A 83 -17.39 5.34 -11.19
C TYR A 83 -16.92 4.18 -12.06
N MET A 84 -16.57 3.07 -11.41
CA MET A 84 -16.12 1.84 -12.07
C MET A 84 -17.22 1.23 -12.94
N LYS A 85 -16.95 0.98 -14.24
CA LYS A 85 -17.87 0.31 -15.19
C LYS A 85 -17.17 -0.82 -15.95
N PRO A 86 -17.78 -2.02 -16.06
CA PRO A 86 -18.93 -2.51 -15.28
C PRO A 86 -18.59 -2.57 -13.79
N GLN A 87 -19.59 -2.37 -12.91
CA GLN A 87 -19.36 -2.37 -11.46
C GLN A 87 -18.73 -3.71 -11.04
N PRO A 88 -17.50 -3.72 -10.51
CA PRO A 88 -16.88 -4.95 -10.05
C PRO A 88 -17.73 -5.52 -8.91
N MET A 89 -17.79 -6.86 -8.80
CA MET A 89 -18.50 -7.54 -7.70
C MET A 89 -18.12 -7.00 -6.31
N LEU A 90 -16.92 -6.46 -6.19
CA LEU A 90 -16.40 -5.84 -4.98
C LEU A 90 -17.08 -4.50 -4.64
N ASP A 91 -17.41 -3.66 -5.63
CA ASP A 91 -18.17 -2.43 -5.42
C ASP A 91 -19.60 -2.75 -4.97
N LEU A 92 -20.25 -3.76 -5.58
CA LEU A 92 -21.56 -4.24 -5.13
C LEU A 92 -21.53 -4.73 -3.67
N ARG A 93 -20.45 -5.41 -3.25
CA ARG A 93 -20.27 -5.82 -1.85
C ARG A 93 -20.11 -4.63 -0.92
N LEU A 94 -19.38 -3.58 -1.32
CA LEU A 94 -19.27 -2.35 -0.54
C LEU A 94 -20.60 -1.60 -0.44
N GLN A 95 -21.41 -1.60 -1.51
CA GLN A 95 -22.72 -0.96 -1.52
C GLN A 95 -23.69 -1.59 -0.53
N MET A 96 -23.56 -2.89 -0.24
CA MET A 96 -24.30 -3.54 0.85
C MET A 96 -24.02 -2.91 2.22
N TYR A 97 -22.90 -2.21 2.36
CA TYR A 97 -22.51 -1.52 3.59
C TYR A 97 -22.67 0.00 3.52
N GLY A 98 -23.34 0.51 2.49
CA GLY A 98 -23.53 1.95 2.32
C GLY A 98 -22.27 2.68 1.82
N MET A 99 -21.30 1.95 1.26
CA MET A 99 -20.09 2.53 0.67
C MET A 99 -19.98 2.21 -0.82
N SER A 100 -19.21 2.98 -1.58
CA SER A 100 -18.88 2.67 -2.97
C SER A 100 -17.44 3.07 -3.27
N ILE A 101 -16.94 2.70 -4.45
CA ILE A 101 -15.63 3.10 -4.93
C ILE A 101 -15.70 3.88 -6.24
N ALA A 102 -14.79 4.83 -6.38
CA ALA A 102 -14.49 5.50 -7.65
C ALA A 102 -13.00 5.37 -7.96
N LYS A 103 -12.69 5.51 -9.24
CA LYS A 103 -11.34 5.43 -9.78
C LYS A 103 -10.88 6.80 -10.24
N LEU A 104 -9.61 7.08 -10.01
CA LEU A 104 -8.88 8.15 -10.66
C LEU A 104 -7.82 7.50 -11.55
N ASP A 105 -7.99 7.66 -12.87
CA ASP A 105 -7.06 7.11 -13.83
C ASP A 105 -5.72 7.85 -13.78
N VAL A 106 -4.64 7.07 -13.88
CA VAL A 106 -3.27 7.59 -13.90
C VAL A 106 -2.56 7.19 -15.19
N ARG A 107 -1.43 7.83 -15.45
CA ARG A 107 -0.65 7.57 -16.67
C ARG A 107 -0.25 6.09 -16.79
N GLY A 108 -0.66 5.46 -17.88
CA GLY A 108 -0.31 4.08 -18.21
C GLY A 108 0.91 4.00 -19.15
N ASN A 109 2.12 3.87 -18.61
CA ASN A 109 3.36 3.67 -19.38
C ASN A 109 4.27 2.58 -18.76
N GLY A 110 3.66 1.58 -18.11
CA GLY A 110 4.37 0.60 -17.29
C GLY A 110 4.53 1.03 -15.82
N ASN A 111 4.74 2.33 -15.54
CA ASN A 111 4.95 2.82 -14.18
C ASN A 111 3.64 3.19 -13.42
N CYS A 112 2.51 2.61 -13.81
CA CYS A 112 1.18 2.98 -13.31
C CYS A 112 1.04 2.84 -11.77
N PHE A 113 1.72 1.87 -11.15
CA PHE A 113 1.78 1.74 -9.69
C PHE A 113 2.39 2.99 -9.05
N TYR A 114 3.58 3.38 -9.51
CA TYR A 114 4.29 4.55 -8.99
C TYR A 114 3.56 5.86 -9.30
N PHE A 115 2.90 5.97 -10.45
CA PHE A 115 2.03 7.12 -10.74
C PHE A 115 0.81 7.16 -9.81
N SER A 116 0.21 6.02 -9.48
CA SER A 116 -0.90 5.97 -8.52
C SER A 116 -0.47 6.44 -7.14
N LEU A 117 0.73 6.04 -6.69
CA LEU A 117 1.31 6.52 -5.44
C LEU A 117 1.67 8.01 -5.49
N GLU A 118 2.28 8.51 -6.57
CA GLU A 118 2.58 9.93 -6.75
C GLU A 118 1.30 10.77 -6.63
N VAL A 119 0.24 10.39 -7.35
CA VAL A 119 -1.05 11.08 -7.33
C VAL A 119 -1.67 11.02 -5.93
N ALA A 120 -1.65 9.86 -5.26
CA ALA A 120 -2.10 9.74 -3.89
C ALA A 120 -1.31 10.65 -2.95
N PHE A 121 0.02 10.67 -3.05
CA PHE A 121 0.85 11.43 -2.13
C PHE A 121 0.65 12.93 -2.28
N ILE A 122 0.50 13.42 -3.51
CA ILE A 122 0.18 14.82 -3.78
C ILE A 122 -1.21 15.17 -3.23
N LYS A 123 -2.22 14.40 -3.60
CA LYS A 123 -3.63 14.70 -3.29
C LYS A 123 -3.93 14.68 -1.79
N TYR A 124 -3.24 13.81 -1.04
CA TYR A 124 -3.43 13.69 0.41
C TYR A 124 -2.32 14.35 1.24
N GLY A 125 -1.45 15.15 0.62
CA GLY A 125 -0.45 15.93 1.37
C GLY A 125 0.67 15.12 2.02
N LEU A 126 0.99 13.93 1.50
CA LEU A 126 2.16 13.14 1.89
C LEU A 126 3.41 13.70 1.22
N SER A 127 3.85 14.86 1.71
CA SER A 127 5.09 15.49 1.24
C SER A 127 6.31 14.63 1.59
N ILE A 128 7.45 14.96 0.97
CA ILE A 128 8.75 14.34 1.30
C ILE A 128 9.02 14.40 2.82
N ASP A 129 8.79 15.55 3.45
CA ASP A 129 8.98 15.74 4.89
C ASP A 129 8.07 14.84 5.74
N VAL A 130 6.82 14.65 5.31
CA VAL A 130 5.88 13.74 5.98
C VAL A 130 6.38 12.31 5.83
N LEU A 131 6.72 11.88 4.62
CA LEU A 131 7.19 10.53 4.33
C LEU A 131 8.51 10.21 5.04
N HIS A 132 9.43 11.18 5.18
CA HIS A 132 10.66 11.03 5.95
C HIS A 132 10.41 10.71 7.42
N LYS A 133 9.37 11.31 8.02
CA LYS A 133 8.94 11.01 9.40
C LYS A 133 8.30 9.62 9.53
N LEU A 134 7.82 9.04 8.44
CA LEU A 134 7.17 7.73 8.40
C LEU A 134 8.14 6.60 8.02
N LEU A 135 9.40 6.91 7.68
CA LEU A 135 10.42 5.92 7.35
C LEU A 135 10.55 4.86 8.44
N SER A 136 10.54 3.59 8.04
CA SER A 136 10.68 2.48 8.98
C SER A 136 11.96 2.55 9.80
N GLU A 137 11.81 2.28 11.10
CA GLU A 137 12.91 2.21 12.07
C GLU A 137 13.79 0.98 11.82
N THR A 138 13.27 -0.03 11.11
CA THR A 138 14.00 -1.26 10.77
C THR A 138 14.84 -1.15 9.50
N LEU A 139 14.78 -0.02 8.79
CA LEU A 139 15.59 0.19 7.58
C LEU A 139 17.08 0.15 7.90
N LEU A 140 17.85 -0.51 7.04
CA LEU A 140 19.30 -0.45 7.10
C LEU A 140 19.77 1.02 7.07
N PRO A 141 20.83 1.39 7.81
CA PRO A 141 21.34 2.75 7.82
C PRO A 141 21.60 3.30 6.41
N SER A 142 22.22 2.50 5.54
CA SER A 142 22.48 2.85 4.13
C SER A 142 21.21 3.15 3.34
N ILE A 143 20.13 2.39 3.54
CA ILE A 143 18.84 2.66 2.88
C ILE A 143 18.28 3.99 3.38
N ARG A 144 18.26 4.19 4.70
CA ARG A 144 17.70 5.40 5.32
C ARG A 144 18.45 6.65 4.87
N SER A 145 19.78 6.66 4.97
CA SER A 145 20.59 7.79 4.50
C SER A 145 20.47 8.00 2.99
N GLY A 146 20.37 6.91 2.22
CA GLY A 146 20.17 6.94 0.77
C GLY A 146 18.85 7.60 0.34
N ILE A 147 17.76 7.39 1.08
CA ILE A 147 16.46 8.02 0.82
C ILE A 147 16.47 9.49 1.29
N LEU A 148 16.98 9.76 2.49
CA LEU A 148 17.02 11.12 3.05
C LEU A 148 17.93 12.07 2.24
N GLY A 149 19.03 11.56 1.70
CA GLY A 149 19.98 12.32 0.90
C GLY A 149 19.66 12.39 -0.60
N MET A 150 18.57 11.74 -1.06
CA MET A 150 18.22 11.70 -2.47
C MET A 150 17.86 13.10 -2.98
N LYS A 151 18.44 13.51 -4.11
CA LYS A 151 18.04 14.73 -4.82
C LYS A 151 16.69 14.50 -5.49
N THR A 152 15.76 15.42 -5.30
CA THR A 152 14.43 15.35 -5.92
C THR A 152 14.23 16.44 -6.97
N ALA A 153 13.57 16.10 -8.07
CA ALA A 153 13.17 16.99 -9.13
C ALA A 153 12.07 17.95 -8.66
N ARG A 154 11.16 17.47 -7.81
CA ARG A 154 10.15 18.28 -7.14
C ARG A 154 10.54 18.43 -5.66
N GLN A 155 10.58 19.67 -5.17
CA GLN A 155 11.00 19.96 -3.79
C GLN A 155 10.02 19.41 -2.75
N SER A 156 8.74 19.22 -3.08
CA SER A 156 7.71 18.89 -2.09
C SER A 156 7.23 17.44 -2.12
N TYR A 157 7.34 16.73 -3.25
CA TYR A 157 6.77 15.39 -3.43
C TYR A 157 7.69 14.54 -4.30
N TYR A 158 7.73 13.23 -4.04
CA TYR A 158 8.40 12.30 -4.95
C TYR A 158 7.58 12.09 -6.22
N THR A 159 8.25 12.10 -7.36
CA THR A 159 7.73 11.68 -8.66
C THR A 159 7.68 10.15 -8.75
N ALA A 160 6.92 9.61 -9.70
CA ALA A 160 6.86 8.16 -9.95
C ALA A 160 8.25 7.51 -10.13
N LEU A 161 9.17 8.16 -10.84
CA LEU A 161 10.53 7.62 -11.06
C LEU A 161 11.37 7.66 -9.78
N GLU A 162 11.20 8.67 -8.94
CA GLU A 162 11.86 8.73 -7.63
C GLU A 162 11.31 7.67 -6.68
N LEU A 163 9.99 7.44 -6.67
CA LEU A 163 9.38 6.35 -5.90
C LEU A 163 9.89 4.98 -6.36
N LYS A 164 10.04 4.78 -7.67
CA LYS A 164 10.69 3.58 -8.22
C LYS A 164 12.13 3.46 -7.74
N ARG A 165 12.94 4.53 -7.83
CA ARG A 165 14.31 4.52 -7.34
C ARG A 165 14.40 4.22 -5.84
N ILE A 166 13.50 4.74 -5.02
CA ILE A 166 13.41 4.43 -3.58
C ILE A 166 13.20 2.93 -3.35
N VAL A 167 12.37 2.27 -4.15
CA VAL A 167 12.23 0.81 -4.10
C VAL A 167 13.55 0.11 -4.40
N TYR A 168 14.30 0.54 -5.42
CA TYR A 168 15.60 -0.06 -5.75
C TYR A 168 16.60 0.14 -4.61
N ILE A 169 16.65 1.33 -4.02
CA ILE A 169 17.46 1.61 -2.84
C ILE A 169 17.10 0.63 -1.71
N GLY A 170 15.81 0.38 -1.50
CA GLY A 170 15.33 -0.56 -0.49
C GLY A 170 15.61 -2.04 -0.78
N LEU A 171 15.64 -2.44 -2.06
CA LEU A 171 15.95 -3.81 -2.48
C LEU A 171 17.46 -4.08 -2.40
N TRP A 172 18.25 -3.24 -3.07
CA TRP A 172 19.71 -3.37 -3.14
C TRP A 172 20.42 -2.94 -1.85
N GLY A 173 19.76 -2.16 -1.00
CA GLY A 173 20.24 -1.83 0.32
C GLY A 173 21.07 -0.55 0.41
N PHE A 174 21.20 0.25 -0.66
CA PHE A 174 21.92 1.53 -0.63
C PHE A 174 21.56 2.41 -1.85
N ASN A 175 21.97 3.69 -1.82
CA ASN A 175 21.86 4.64 -2.91
C ASN A 175 23.28 5.07 -3.36
N PRO A 176 23.72 4.75 -4.58
CA PRO A 176 25.08 5.10 -5.03
C PRO A 176 25.31 6.60 -5.17
N ASP A 177 24.26 7.39 -5.34
CA ASP A 177 24.37 8.85 -5.53
C ASP A 177 24.51 9.62 -4.20
N VAL A 178 24.45 8.92 -3.06
CA VAL A 178 24.50 9.52 -1.72
C VAL A 178 25.70 8.96 -0.97
N GLU A 179 26.72 9.79 -0.79
CA GLU A 179 27.99 9.42 -0.16
C GLU A 179 27.81 8.74 1.21
N GLU A 180 26.91 9.25 2.05
CA GLU A 180 26.62 8.67 3.37
C GLU A 180 26.00 7.27 3.28
N SER A 181 25.21 7.01 2.23
CA SER A 181 24.63 5.69 1.97
C SER A 181 25.70 4.69 1.57
N VAL A 182 26.64 5.11 0.71
CA VAL A 182 27.78 4.30 0.27
C VAL A 182 28.72 3.98 1.44
N LYS A 183 29.00 4.94 2.33
CA LYS A 183 29.81 4.70 3.55
C LYS A 183 29.21 3.66 4.49
N GLN A 184 27.90 3.46 4.43
CA GLN A 184 27.15 2.53 5.26
C GLN A 184 26.78 1.24 4.52
N PHE A 185 27.35 1.03 3.32
CA PHE A 185 27.02 -0.09 2.45
C PHE A 185 27.15 -1.44 3.16
N ASN A 186 26.14 -2.29 2.99
CA ASN A 186 26.12 -3.64 3.53
C ASN A 186 26.27 -4.66 2.40
N ALA A 187 27.52 -5.10 2.17
CA ALA A 187 27.84 -6.06 1.13
C ALA A 187 27.14 -7.42 1.31
N ALA A 188 26.86 -7.84 2.54
CA ALA A 188 26.16 -9.10 2.80
C ALA A 188 24.69 -9.05 2.35
N HIS A 189 23.99 -7.96 2.68
CA HIS A 189 22.62 -7.71 2.21
C HIS A 189 22.56 -7.63 0.69
N PHE A 190 23.47 -6.86 0.07
CA PHE A 190 23.53 -6.72 -1.38
C PHE A 190 23.77 -8.07 -2.07
N ARG A 191 24.73 -8.87 -1.56
CA ARG A 191 25.02 -10.22 -2.08
C ARG A 191 23.81 -11.15 -1.96
N GLU A 192 23.11 -11.13 -0.83
CA GLU A 192 21.93 -11.97 -0.60
C GLU A 192 20.81 -11.65 -1.61
N PHE A 193 20.53 -10.36 -1.82
CA PHE A 193 19.54 -9.94 -2.81
C PHE A 193 19.96 -10.29 -4.23
N LEU A 194 21.23 -10.08 -4.59
CA LEU A 194 21.78 -10.43 -5.89
C LEU A 194 21.69 -11.95 -6.16
N ALA A 195 22.07 -12.77 -5.17
CA ALA A 195 21.95 -14.22 -5.24
C ALA A 195 20.49 -14.67 -5.38
N THR A 196 19.56 -14.01 -4.70
CA THR A 196 18.12 -14.26 -4.84
C THR A 196 17.68 -13.98 -6.28
N CYS A 197 18.07 -12.84 -6.86
CA CYS A 197 17.73 -12.50 -8.24
C CYS A 197 18.30 -13.53 -9.25
N ALA A 198 19.55 -13.96 -9.06
CA ALA A 198 20.18 -14.99 -9.88
C ALA A 198 19.45 -16.34 -9.79
N LEU A 199 19.04 -16.73 -8.57
CA LEU A 199 18.27 -17.94 -8.32
C LEU A 199 16.87 -17.88 -8.96
N MET A 200 16.19 -16.75 -8.84
CA MET A 200 14.87 -16.53 -9.45
C MET A 200 14.92 -16.59 -10.97
N ARG A 201 15.97 -16.04 -11.59
CA ARG A 201 16.24 -16.21 -13.03
C ARG A 201 16.38 -17.69 -13.41
N HIS A 202 17.05 -18.51 -12.60
CA HIS A 202 17.20 -19.94 -12.86
C HIS A 202 15.88 -20.71 -12.76
N PHE A 203 15.08 -20.47 -11.72
CA PHE A 203 13.81 -21.19 -11.52
C PHE A 203 12.70 -20.75 -12.47
N TRP A 204 12.60 -19.46 -12.75
CA TRP A 204 11.53 -18.93 -13.59
C TRP A 204 11.90 -18.82 -15.07
N GLY A 205 13.20 -18.96 -15.39
CA GLY A 205 13.72 -19.14 -16.76
C GLY A 205 13.03 -20.24 -17.57
N ALA A 206 12.39 -21.19 -16.87
CA ALA A 206 11.69 -22.32 -17.46
C ALA A 206 10.16 -22.15 -17.56
N ASP A 207 9.55 -21.14 -16.92
CA ASP A 207 8.08 -20.96 -16.92
C ASP A 207 7.67 -19.52 -17.28
N GLN A 208 7.46 -19.29 -18.58
CA GLN A 208 7.02 -18.02 -19.18
C GLN A 208 5.61 -17.56 -18.74
N ARG A 209 4.92 -18.31 -17.87
CA ARG A 209 3.54 -18.00 -17.46
C ARG A 209 3.44 -17.17 -16.17
N ASN A 210 4.55 -16.91 -15.46
CA ASN A 210 4.52 -16.08 -14.25
C ASN A 210 4.76 -14.61 -14.60
N PRO A 211 3.82 -13.68 -14.35
CA PRO A 211 4.01 -12.26 -14.65
C PRO A 211 5.21 -11.63 -13.91
N ASP A 212 5.57 -12.12 -12.71
CA ASP A 212 6.74 -11.64 -11.95
C ASP A 212 8.11 -11.94 -12.62
N TYR A 213 8.09 -12.77 -13.66
CA TYR A 213 9.29 -13.23 -14.36
C TYR A 213 10.05 -12.12 -15.09
N GLY A 214 9.33 -11.12 -15.59
CA GLY A 214 9.94 -10.11 -16.46
C GLY A 214 11.08 -9.31 -15.81
N ARG A 215 11.13 -9.18 -14.48
CA ARG A 215 12.22 -8.48 -13.77
C ARG A 215 13.56 -9.15 -13.99
N TYR A 216 13.57 -10.47 -13.83
CA TYR A 216 14.81 -11.23 -13.71
C TYR A 216 15.42 -11.60 -15.07
N GLU A 217 14.72 -11.32 -16.18
CA GLU A 217 15.18 -11.60 -17.54
C GLU A 217 16.10 -10.54 -18.13
N LYS A 218 15.85 -9.26 -17.84
CA LYS A 218 16.48 -8.14 -18.56
C LYS A 218 17.94 -7.92 -18.19
N TYR A 219 18.35 -8.36 -17.01
CA TYR A 219 19.71 -8.24 -16.51
C TYR A 219 20.28 -9.62 -16.16
N ASP A 220 21.55 -9.87 -16.49
CA ASP A 220 22.20 -11.15 -16.20
C ASP A 220 22.70 -11.20 -14.75
N TYR A 221 21.77 -11.48 -13.83
CA TYR A 221 22.08 -11.57 -12.40
C TYR A 221 23.08 -12.69 -12.07
N VAL A 222 23.20 -13.74 -12.89
CA VAL A 222 24.17 -14.81 -12.68
C VAL A 222 25.58 -14.31 -12.97
N ALA A 223 25.76 -13.61 -14.10
CA ALA A 223 27.02 -12.97 -14.43
C ALA A 223 27.38 -11.88 -13.41
N ALA A 224 26.42 -11.05 -13.01
CA ALA A 224 26.61 -10.01 -12.01
C ALA A 224 26.97 -10.57 -10.63
N GLN A 225 26.35 -11.66 -10.20
CA GLN A 225 26.71 -12.34 -8.95
C GLN A 225 28.16 -12.83 -9.00
N LYS A 226 28.55 -13.47 -10.10
CA LYS A 226 29.94 -13.91 -10.30
C LYS A 226 30.92 -12.74 -10.31
N GLU A 227 30.59 -11.65 -11.02
CA GLU A 227 31.39 -10.42 -11.04
C GLU A 227 31.58 -9.87 -9.63
N PHE A 228 30.49 -9.78 -8.85
CA PHE A 228 30.53 -9.28 -7.48
C PHE A 228 31.37 -10.16 -6.54
N ASP A 229 31.27 -11.48 -6.65
CA ASP A 229 32.00 -12.42 -5.81
C ASP A 229 33.51 -12.51 -6.15
N GLU A 230 33.87 -12.29 -7.42
CA GLU A 230 35.25 -12.31 -7.90
C GLU A 230 35.91 -10.92 -7.91
N TYR A 231 35.18 -9.85 -7.56
CA TYR A 231 35.67 -8.48 -7.61
C TYR A 231 36.80 -8.25 -6.60
N THR A 232 37.89 -7.60 -7.05
CA THR A 232 39.10 -7.37 -6.24
C THR A 232 39.33 -5.91 -5.87
N GLY A 233 38.52 -4.98 -6.40
CA GLY A 233 38.55 -3.55 -6.05
C GLY A 233 37.64 -3.20 -4.87
N PRO A 234 37.37 -1.90 -4.65
CA PRO A 234 36.36 -1.45 -3.68
C PRO A 234 34.99 -2.03 -4.05
N ILE A 235 34.39 -2.81 -3.14
CA ILE A 235 33.19 -3.58 -3.45
C ILE A 235 31.98 -2.69 -3.76
N GLU A 236 31.99 -1.46 -3.23
CA GLU A 236 31.00 -0.41 -3.46
C GLU A 236 30.99 0.06 -4.93
N ASP A 237 32.13 0.04 -5.61
CA ASP A 237 32.23 0.43 -7.02
C ASP A 237 31.53 -0.61 -7.91
N CYS A 238 31.75 -1.90 -7.60
CA CYS A 238 31.05 -3.01 -8.27
C CYS A 238 29.55 -2.97 -7.98
N ALA A 239 29.15 -2.76 -6.72
CA ALA A 239 27.75 -2.62 -6.33
C ALA A 239 27.07 -1.47 -7.05
N THR A 240 27.75 -0.32 -7.18
CA THR A 240 27.25 0.88 -7.89
C THR A 240 27.03 0.60 -9.36
N LYS A 241 27.98 -0.08 -10.01
CA LYS A 241 27.84 -0.50 -11.41
C LYS A 241 26.59 -1.39 -11.58
N ILE A 242 26.49 -2.46 -10.78
CA ILE A 242 25.35 -3.40 -10.86
C ILE A 242 24.02 -2.69 -10.58
N PHE A 243 23.97 -1.80 -9.59
CA PHE A 243 22.78 -1.01 -9.28
C PHE A 243 22.33 -0.16 -10.47
N ASN A 244 23.26 0.57 -11.10
CA ASN A 244 22.91 1.44 -12.23
C ASN A 244 22.51 0.63 -13.46
N GLU A 245 23.23 -0.44 -13.78
CA GLU A 245 22.89 -1.30 -14.92
C GLU A 245 21.53 -1.99 -14.75
N THR A 246 21.16 -2.39 -13.52
CA THR A 246 19.84 -2.96 -13.23
C THR A 246 18.74 -1.90 -13.28
N LEU A 247 18.97 -0.71 -12.73
CA LEU A 247 18.02 0.39 -12.82
C LEU A 247 17.73 0.78 -14.28
N ASP A 248 18.76 0.86 -15.12
CA ASP A 248 18.64 1.17 -16.54
C ASP A 248 17.92 0.04 -17.31
N ALA A 249 18.28 -1.22 -17.06
CA ALA A 249 17.63 -2.37 -17.71
C ALA A 249 16.12 -2.46 -17.38
N GLU A 250 15.74 -1.99 -16.20
CA GLU A 250 14.39 -2.07 -15.69
C GLU A 250 13.61 -0.74 -15.81
N GLU A 251 14.12 0.30 -16.49
CA GLU A 251 13.50 1.63 -16.53
C GLU A 251 12.02 1.60 -16.98
N GLU A 252 11.72 0.87 -18.05
CA GLU A 252 10.36 0.73 -18.62
C GLU A 252 9.51 -0.36 -17.94
N GLN A 253 10.03 -0.98 -16.89
CA GLN A 253 9.39 -2.12 -16.25
C GLN A 253 8.21 -1.72 -15.35
N MET A 254 7.18 -2.55 -15.40
CA MET A 254 6.05 -2.52 -14.49
C MET A 254 6.47 -2.87 -13.07
N ALA A 255 5.77 -2.30 -12.09
CA ALA A 255 5.96 -2.67 -10.71
C ALA A 255 5.46 -4.10 -10.44
N TYR A 256 6.21 -4.85 -9.65
CA TYR A 256 5.87 -6.18 -9.16
C TYR A 256 5.43 -6.15 -7.70
N LEU A 257 4.88 -7.26 -7.20
CA LEU A 257 4.46 -7.36 -5.81
C LEU A 257 5.61 -7.06 -4.82
N VAL A 258 6.83 -7.45 -5.15
CA VAL A 258 8.01 -7.13 -4.35
C VAL A 258 8.27 -5.62 -4.24
N ASP A 259 7.90 -4.83 -5.26
CA ASP A 259 8.00 -3.37 -5.21
C ASP A 259 6.95 -2.77 -4.29
N VAL A 260 5.72 -3.29 -4.38
CA VAL A 260 4.61 -2.92 -3.50
C VAL A 260 5.01 -3.17 -2.05
N HIS A 261 5.50 -4.38 -1.73
CA HIS A 261 5.92 -4.71 -0.37
C HIS A 261 7.08 -3.87 0.10
N LYS A 262 8.06 -3.59 -0.78
CA LYS A 262 9.22 -2.79 -0.38
C LYS A 262 8.85 -1.34 -0.07
N ILE A 263 7.99 -0.72 -0.87
CA ILE A 263 7.59 0.68 -0.61
C ILE A 263 6.67 0.78 0.63
N GLU A 264 5.82 -0.22 0.85
CA GLU A 264 5.03 -0.38 2.08
C GLU A 264 5.94 -0.51 3.32
N GLU A 265 7.01 -1.31 3.22
CA GLU A 265 8.02 -1.47 4.26
C GLU A 265 8.71 -0.13 4.57
N ILE A 266 9.18 0.56 3.53
CA ILE A 266 9.94 1.81 3.66
C ILE A 266 9.13 2.89 4.36
N PHE A 267 7.87 3.10 3.97
CA PHE A 267 7.05 4.20 4.46
C PHE A 267 5.98 3.79 5.49
N ASN A 268 5.99 2.53 5.95
CA ASN A 268 5.05 2.03 6.96
C ASN A 268 3.58 2.25 6.59
N PHE A 269 3.21 1.94 5.36
CA PHE A 269 1.81 1.92 4.91
C PHE A 269 1.43 0.56 4.36
N LYS A 270 0.15 0.36 4.08
CA LYS A 270 -0.34 -0.85 3.41
C LYS A 270 -1.20 -0.50 2.20
N THR A 271 -1.04 -1.26 1.14
CA THR A 271 -1.87 -1.15 -0.05
C THR A 271 -3.07 -2.09 0.09
N ILE A 272 -4.26 -1.58 -0.22
CA ILE A 272 -5.47 -2.38 -0.40
C ILE A 272 -5.73 -2.43 -1.90
N LEU A 273 -5.55 -3.62 -2.50
CA LEU A 273 -5.73 -3.86 -3.92
C LEU A 273 -7.14 -4.37 -4.20
N PHE A 274 -7.86 -3.63 -5.05
CA PHE A 274 -9.16 -3.98 -5.59
C PHE A 274 -8.94 -4.65 -6.95
N GLY A 275 -9.15 -5.96 -7.04
CA GLY A 275 -8.91 -6.73 -8.28
C GLY A 275 -10.08 -6.68 -9.26
N MET A 276 -9.79 -6.64 -10.56
CA MET A 276 -10.82 -6.81 -11.60
C MET A 276 -11.43 -8.22 -11.56
N GLY A 277 -12.77 -8.30 -11.57
CA GLY A 277 -13.48 -9.59 -11.69
C GLY A 277 -13.45 -10.48 -10.45
N ILE A 278 -12.79 -10.05 -9.37
CA ILE A 278 -12.66 -10.81 -8.12
C ILE A 278 -13.45 -10.09 -7.01
N PRO A 279 -14.36 -10.77 -6.27
CA PRO A 279 -15.13 -10.16 -5.19
C PRO A 279 -14.34 -10.02 -3.88
N ARG A 280 -13.01 -10.03 -3.95
CA ARG A 280 -12.10 -10.01 -2.81
C ARG A 280 -11.06 -8.93 -2.97
N MET A 281 -10.72 -8.28 -1.86
CA MET A 281 -9.54 -7.43 -1.79
C MET A 281 -8.29 -8.26 -1.57
N THR A 282 -7.16 -7.76 -2.05
CA THR A 282 -5.84 -8.25 -1.64
C THR A 282 -5.19 -7.17 -0.80
N CYS A 283 -4.94 -7.47 0.46
CA CYS A 283 -3.96 -6.71 1.24
C CYS A 283 -2.60 -7.33 0.88
N GLY A 284 -1.53 -6.53 0.81
CA GLY A 284 -0.17 -7.03 0.54
C GLY A 284 0.23 -8.21 1.45
N GLU A 285 1.44 -8.76 1.24
CA GLU A 285 1.93 -9.90 2.03
C GLU A 285 1.67 -9.75 3.52
N ARG A 286 1.39 -10.90 4.16
CA ARG A 286 1.26 -11.01 5.62
C ARG A 286 2.41 -10.25 6.23
N VAL A 287 2.07 -9.14 6.87
CA VAL A 287 2.99 -8.35 7.67
C VAL A 287 3.72 -9.35 8.57
N ASN A 288 5.04 -9.38 8.54
CA ASN A 288 5.78 -9.82 9.72
C ASN A 288 5.13 -9.04 10.87
N ASP A 289 4.45 -9.72 11.80
CA ASP A 289 3.48 -9.17 12.78
C ASP A 289 3.96 -7.95 13.60
N ASN A 290 5.19 -7.49 13.37
CA ASN A 290 5.89 -6.40 14.01
C ASN A 290 5.96 -5.08 13.20
N GLN A 291 5.49 -5.01 11.95
CA GLN A 291 5.58 -3.75 11.18
C GLN A 291 4.45 -2.78 11.53
N LYS A 292 4.80 -1.53 11.88
CA LYS A 292 3.84 -0.45 12.14
C LYS A 292 3.17 -0.01 10.83
N VAL A 293 1.83 0.06 10.83
CA VAL A 293 1.04 0.65 9.73
C VAL A 293 0.49 2.01 10.15
N ASN A 294 0.87 3.07 9.44
CA ASN A 294 0.43 4.44 9.69
C ASN A 294 -0.83 4.79 8.90
N PHE A 295 -0.90 4.35 7.64
CA PHE A 295 -2.00 4.62 6.74
C PHE A 295 -2.15 3.50 5.70
N PHE A 296 -3.27 3.52 4.98
CA PHE A 296 -3.60 2.64 3.87
C PHE A 296 -3.72 3.44 2.59
N VAL A 297 -3.24 2.89 1.47
CA VAL A 297 -3.46 3.42 0.11
C VAL A 297 -4.31 2.43 -0.66
N MET A 298 -5.39 2.88 -1.27
CA MET A 298 -6.30 2.01 -2.02
C MET A 298 -6.04 2.11 -3.51
N LEU A 299 -5.75 0.98 -4.14
CA LEU A 299 -5.44 0.91 -5.57
C LEU A 299 -6.33 -0.12 -6.26
N TYR A 300 -6.63 0.12 -7.52
CA TYR A 300 -7.21 -0.85 -8.43
C TYR A 300 -6.09 -1.62 -9.13
N TYR A 301 -6.28 -2.92 -9.33
CA TYR A 301 -5.38 -3.75 -10.14
C TYR A 301 -6.17 -4.51 -11.21
N ALA A 302 -5.88 -4.22 -12.48
CA ALA A 302 -6.54 -4.83 -13.64
C ALA A 302 -5.55 -5.42 -14.64
N ASP A 303 -6.05 -6.43 -15.37
CA ASP A 303 -5.39 -7.05 -16.53
C ASP A 303 -3.94 -7.51 -16.28
N GLY A 304 -3.60 -7.81 -15.02
CA GLY A 304 -2.27 -8.25 -14.63
C GLY A 304 -1.15 -7.22 -14.82
N CYS A 305 -1.46 -5.96 -15.08
CA CYS A 305 -0.44 -4.95 -15.41
C CYS A 305 -0.84 -3.48 -15.16
N HIS A 306 -2.10 -3.19 -14.85
CA HIS A 306 -2.59 -1.82 -14.71
C HIS A 306 -2.98 -1.51 -13.27
N PHE A 307 -2.40 -0.43 -12.73
CA PHE A 307 -2.76 0.17 -11.45
C PHE A 307 -3.45 1.51 -11.64
N ALA A 308 -4.42 1.80 -10.79
CA ALA A 308 -5.04 3.11 -10.67
C ALA A 308 -5.38 3.43 -9.22
N LEU A 309 -5.60 4.71 -8.91
CA LEU A 309 -5.99 5.12 -7.57
C LEU A 309 -7.49 4.85 -7.35
N ILE A 310 -7.85 4.23 -6.22
CA ILE A 310 -9.23 3.99 -5.82
C ILE A 310 -9.57 4.81 -4.61
N GLY A 311 -10.67 5.54 -4.69
CA GLY A 311 -11.23 6.32 -3.59
C GLY A 311 -12.51 5.67 -3.09
N LEU A 312 -12.65 5.64 -1.77
CA LEU A 312 -13.83 5.17 -1.06
C LEU A 312 -14.81 6.32 -0.85
N ILE A 313 -16.09 6.00 -0.97
CA ILE A 313 -17.22 6.93 -0.91
C ILE A 313 -18.17 6.45 0.19
N ASP A 314 -18.53 7.33 1.12
CA ASP A 314 -19.71 7.13 1.97
C ASP A 314 -20.95 7.57 1.16
N MET A 315 -21.89 6.66 0.98
CA MET A 315 -23.11 6.94 0.21
C MET A 315 -24.24 7.53 1.06
N HIS A 316 -24.07 7.64 2.38
CA HIS A 316 -25.09 8.22 3.24
C HIS A 316 -25.13 9.73 3.12
N GLU A 317 -26.24 10.26 2.60
CA GLU A 317 -26.51 11.70 2.47
C GLU A 317 -25.28 12.51 2.01
N PRO A 318 -24.62 12.12 0.90
CA PRO A 318 -23.30 12.63 0.60
C PRO A 318 -23.36 14.12 0.24
N GLU A 319 -22.38 14.87 0.74
CA GLU A 319 -22.13 16.25 0.29
C GLU A 319 -21.69 16.24 -1.18
N GLU A 320 -22.18 17.20 -1.96
CA GLU A 320 -21.90 17.29 -3.39
C GLU A 320 -21.24 18.65 -3.74
N PRO A 321 -20.17 18.67 -4.56
CA PRO A 321 -19.51 17.51 -5.17
C PRO A 321 -18.70 16.70 -4.15
N TYR A 322 -18.73 15.37 -4.28
CA TYR A 322 -18.02 14.46 -3.39
C TYR A 322 -16.61 14.18 -3.91
N GLU A 323 -15.65 14.14 -2.99
CA GLU A 323 -14.26 13.77 -3.28
C GLU A 323 -13.95 12.41 -2.65
N PRO A 324 -13.79 11.34 -3.47
CA PRO A 324 -13.44 10.01 -2.99
C PRO A 324 -12.11 10.01 -2.20
N THR A 325 -12.07 9.29 -1.08
CA THR A 325 -10.90 9.19 -0.19
C THR A 325 -10.10 7.93 -0.50
N ALA A 326 -8.86 8.07 -0.93
CA ALA A 326 -7.99 6.98 -1.40
C ALA A 326 -6.85 6.65 -0.44
N VAL A 327 -6.56 7.55 0.52
CA VAL A 327 -5.60 7.33 1.58
C VAL A 327 -6.30 7.49 2.92
N ILE A 328 -6.20 6.47 3.77
CA ILE A 328 -6.92 6.40 5.04
C ILE A 328 -5.93 6.16 6.17
N LEU A 329 -5.96 6.96 7.24
CA LEU A 329 -5.15 6.68 8.41
C LEU A 329 -5.57 5.35 9.04
N ALA A 330 -4.62 4.61 9.61
CA ALA A 330 -4.94 3.29 10.16
C ALA A 330 -5.99 3.32 11.28
N LYS A 331 -6.08 4.42 12.03
CA LYS A 331 -7.10 4.67 13.08
C LYS A 331 -8.49 4.98 12.52
N ASP A 332 -8.59 5.40 11.27
CA ASP A 332 -9.82 5.87 10.64
C ASP A 332 -10.34 4.86 9.61
N LEU A 333 -9.90 3.61 9.68
CA LEU A 333 -10.37 2.57 8.77
C LEU A 333 -11.88 2.33 9.00
N PRO A 334 -12.74 2.56 7.99
CA PRO A 334 -14.18 2.41 8.17
C PRO A 334 -14.54 0.94 8.41
N LEU A 335 -15.51 0.72 9.28
CA LEU A 335 -15.92 -0.62 9.71
C LEU A 335 -16.25 -1.58 8.54
N PRO A 336 -16.97 -1.16 7.47
CA PRO A 336 -17.18 -2.01 6.30
C PRO A 336 -15.88 -2.51 5.66
N LEU A 337 -14.90 -1.62 5.50
CA LEU A 337 -13.60 -1.96 4.93
C LEU A 337 -12.83 -2.89 5.89
N ALA A 338 -12.89 -2.65 7.20
CA ALA A 338 -12.28 -3.52 8.21
C ALA A 338 -12.87 -4.93 8.21
N ILE A 339 -14.20 -5.08 8.04
CA ILE A 339 -14.86 -6.38 7.88
C ILE A 339 -14.33 -7.10 6.64
N MET A 340 -14.28 -6.39 5.49
CA MET A 340 -13.81 -6.98 4.24
C MET A 340 -12.33 -7.36 4.28
N ILE A 341 -11.47 -6.54 4.90
CA ILE A 341 -10.07 -6.90 5.16
C ILE A 341 -10.02 -8.17 6.02
N GLY A 342 -10.80 -8.25 7.10
CA GLY A 342 -10.82 -9.42 7.96
C GLY A 342 -11.32 -10.71 7.27
N ASP A 343 -12.21 -10.59 6.28
CA ASP A 343 -12.74 -11.72 5.52
C ASP A 343 -11.78 -12.18 4.41
N ASP A 344 -11.20 -11.23 3.68
CA ASP A 344 -10.46 -11.49 2.44
C ASP A 344 -8.95 -11.64 2.70
N CYS A 345 -8.41 -10.76 3.54
CA CYS A 345 -7.02 -10.75 3.94
C CYS A 345 -6.93 -11.63 5.17
N LYS A 346 -6.62 -12.92 5.00
CA LYS A 346 -6.43 -13.88 6.10
C LYS A 346 -5.40 -13.37 7.11
N MET A 347 -5.83 -12.55 8.07
CA MET A 347 -5.04 -12.18 9.23
C MET A 347 -4.74 -13.48 9.98
N PRO A 348 -3.49 -13.73 10.40
CA PRO A 348 -3.21 -14.92 11.18
C PRO A 348 -4.13 -14.91 12.39
N HIS A 349 -4.97 -15.93 12.51
CA HIS A 349 -5.46 -16.32 13.82
C HIS A 349 -4.23 -16.56 14.66
N SER A 350 -4.04 -15.80 15.74
CA SER A 350 -3.16 -16.23 16.81
C SER A 350 -3.60 -17.63 17.18
N THR A 351 -2.83 -18.64 16.81
CA THR A 351 -2.94 -19.97 17.36
C THR A 351 -2.69 -19.81 18.85
N HIS A 352 -3.77 -19.84 19.63
CA HIS A 352 -3.73 -20.02 21.07
C HIS A 352 -3.09 -21.36 21.42
#